data_AF-A0A3D2W8M3-F1
#
_entry.id   AF-A0A3D2W8M3-F1
#
_cell.length_a   1.000
_cell.length_b   1.000
_cell.length_c   1.000
_cell.angle_alpha   90.00
_cell.angle_beta   90.00
_cell.angle_gamma   90.00
#
_symmetry.space_group_name_H-M   'P 1'
#
loop_
_entity.id
_entity.type
_entity.pdbx_description
1 polymer ?
#
loop_
_entity_poly.entity_id
_entity_poly.type
_entity_poly.pdbx_seq_one_letter_code
_entity_poly.pdbx_strand_id
1 'polypeptide(L)'
;MKQDTFLKRWTDTVYGGLNMSWPVVIIYAVLTAVVTAIFLIIPAFKETSFYYMGVTFEAWIFFAVIIMANCRTPLDSALKTFVFFLISQPLIYLFQVPFSSMGWNLFGYYRFWVLWTIATLPMAYVGWYIRKKNWLSVLILLPVMFVLTLDGVGSLMFAFRHFPRRLLKGIFCTGQVLLYAYVFTSDLKQRLAAAILPFVVYGILSITRPPMELTVNYFLPDHPVLTENAVIEVADPKAAEISVYQTGEDSMIQIHTANYGNTDFTITDGSQVYHYNLEIYEDDGGHSQIRITRID
;
A
#
# COMPACT_ATOMS: atom_id res chain seq x y z
N MET A 1 23.17 0.86 38.40
CA MET A 1 21.90 1.34 37.81
C MET A 1 22.14 1.64 36.34
N LYS A 2 21.64 0.82 35.40
CA LYS A 2 21.69 1.17 33.97
C LYS A 2 20.70 2.31 33.75
N GLN A 3 21.18 3.48 33.30
CA GLN A 3 20.31 4.55 32.83
C GLN A 3 19.45 4.02 31.68
N ASP A 4 18.14 3.92 31.89
CA ASP A 4 17.21 3.64 30.79
C ASP A 4 17.26 4.82 29.81
N THR A 5 17.66 4.53 28.58
CA THR A 5 17.72 5.52 27.51
C THR A 5 16.32 6.08 27.23
N PHE A 6 16.25 7.33 26.75
CA PHE A 6 14.98 7.95 26.33
C PHE A 6 14.19 7.06 25.38
N LEU A 7 14.88 6.46 24.40
CA LEU A 7 14.29 5.53 23.44
C LEU A 7 13.59 4.35 24.12
N LYS A 8 14.24 3.71 25.10
CA LYS A 8 13.64 2.57 25.82
C LYS A 8 12.38 2.98 26.58
N ARG A 9 12.40 4.12 27.30
CA ARG A 9 11.23 4.63 28.02
C ARG A 9 10.07 4.93 27.08
N TRP A 10 10.36 5.54 25.94
CA TRP A 10 9.36 5.84 24.92
C TRP A 10 8.76 4.54 24.34
N THR A 11 9.59 3.57 23.95
CA THR A 11 9.10 2.31 23.40
C THR A 11 8.28 1.50 24.39
N ASP A 12 8.68 1.45 25.66
CA ASP A 12 7.96 0.71 26.69
C ASP A 12 6.58 1.35 26.97
N THR A 13 6.51 2.69 26.85
CA THR A 13 5.24 3.43 26.97
C THR A 13 4.33 3.13 25.79
N VAL A 14 4.85 3.19 24.56
CA VAL A 14 4.06 3.03 23.32
C VAL A 14 3.67 1.58 23.04
N TYR A 15 4.50 0.60 23.39
CA TYR A 15 4.31 -0.82 23.04
C TYR A 15 4.16 -1.72 24.27
N GLY A 16 3.16 -1.41 25.10
CA GLY A 16 2.81 -2.20 26.30
C GLY A 16 2.35 -1.35 27.48
N GLY A 17 2.60 -0.03 27.45
CA GLY A 17 2.23 0.91 28.50
C GLY A 17 0.88 1.59 28.34
N LEU A 18 0.22 1.48 27.17
CA LEU A 18 -1.07 2.12 26.92
C LEU A 18 -2.22 1.21 27.36
N ASN A 19 -3.17 1.75 28.11
CA ASN A 19 -4.43 1.05 28.37
C ASN A 19 -5.35 1.16 27.15
N MET A 20 -5.26 0.17 26.26
CA MET A 20 -6.01 0.13 25.00
C MET A 20 -7.49 -0.22 25.24
N SER A 21 -8.24 0.65 25.91
CA SER A 21 -9.68 0.50 26.15
C SER A 21 -10.52 0.82 24.92
N TRP A 22 -11.79 0.41 24.89
CA TRP A 22 -12.68 0.71 23.76
C TRP A 22 -12.80 2.21 23.44
N PRO A 23 -13.01 3.11 24.42
CA PRO A 23 -13.01 4.55 24.14
C PRO A 23 -11.70 5.04 23.51
N VAL A 24 -10.55 4.53 23.98
CA VAL A 24 -9.24 4.89 23.43
C VAL A 24 -9.12 4.45 21.97
N VAL A 25 -9.55 3.23 21.64
CA VAL A 25 -9.53 2.72 20.26
C VAL A 25 -10.42 3.55 19.34
N ILE A 26 -11.63 3.93 19.80
CA ILE A 26 -12.55 4.76 19.01
C ILE A 26 -11.96 6.15 18.78
N ILE A 27 -11.46 6.82 19.83
CA ILE A 27 -10.82 8.14 19.71
C ILE A 27 -9.62 8.06 18.76
N TYR A 28 -8.81 7.02 18.90
CA TYR A 28 -7.65 6.80 18.05
C TYR A 28 -8.05 6.63 16.57
N ALA A 29 -9.07 5.80 16.29
CA ALA A 29 -9.60 5.62 14.94
C ALA A 29 -10.11 6.94 14.33
N VAL A 30 -10.89 7.72 15.09
CA VAL A 30 -11.42 9.01 14.62
C VAL A 30 -10.28 10.01 14.36
N LEU A 31 -9.32 10.15 15.27
CA LEU A 31 -8.19 11.07 15.10
C LEU A 31 -7.32 10.70 13.90
N THR A 32 -7.01 9.41 13.73
CA THR A 32 -6.26 8.95 12.54
C THR A 32 -7.02 9.22 11.25
N ALA A 33 -8.35 9.01 11.23
CA ALA A 33 -9.17 9.31 10.06
C ALA A 33 -9.18 10.80 9.71
N VAL A 34 -9.32 11.68 10.71
CA VAL A 34 -9.28 13.14 10.51
C VAL A 34 -7.91 13.58 9.98
N VAL A 35 -6.81 13.13 10.59
CA VAL A 35 -5.46 13.50 10.17
C VAL A 35 -5.18 13.01 8.74
N THR A 36 -5.53 11.75 8.43
CA THR A 36 -5.37 11.22 7.08
C THR A 36 -6.22 11.98 6.07
N ALA A 37 -7.48 12.27 6.38
CA ALA A 37 -8.33 13.06 5.48
C ALA A 37 -7.74 14.46 5.21
N ILE A 38 -7.18 15.13 6.22
CA ILE A 38 -6.47 16.40 6.05
C ILE A 38 -5.32 16.27 5.05
N PHE A 39 -4.51 15.21 5.15
CA PHE A 39 -3.41 14.95 4.20
C PHE A 39 -3.88 14.67 2.78
N LEU A 40 -5.08 14.12 2.60
CA LEU A 40 -5.65 13.80 1.29
C LEU A 40 -6.41 14.96 0.66
N ILE A 41 -7.04 15.82 1.46
CA ILE A 41 -7.88 16.93 1.00
C ILE A 41 -7.06 18.18 0.69
N ILE A 42 -6.10 18.53 1.55
CA ILE A 42 -5.39 19.81 1.43
C ILE A 42 -4.39 19.74 0.25
N PRO A 43 -4.52 20.61 -0.77
CA PRO A 43 -3.65 20.57 -1.95
C PRO A 43 -2.16 20.74 -1.64
N ALA A 44 -1.81 21.44 -0.56
CA ALA A 44 -0.42 21.60 -0.13
C ALA A 44 0.29 20.29 0.21
N PHE A 45 -0.46 19.22 0.53
CA PHE A 45 0.11 17.89 0.76
C PHE A 45 0.20 17.04 -0.50
N LYS A 46 -0.41 17.45 -1.62
CA LYS A 46 -0.36 16.70 -2.88
C LYS A 46 1.10 16.45 -3.29
N GLU A 47 1.40 15.21 -3.70
CA GLU A 47 2.75 14.75 -4.06
C GLU A 47 3.81 14.84 -2.94
N THR A 48 3.41 15.15 -1.70
CA THR A 48 4.30 15.12 -0.54
C THR A 48 4.25 13.76 0.17
N SER A 49 5.19 13.51 1.08
CA SER A 49 5.17 12.30 1.91
C SER A 49 3.86 12.10 2.67
N PHE A 50 3.22 13.17 3.14
CA PHE A 50 1.99 13.09 3.92
C PHE A 50 0.81 12.55 3.11
N TYR A 51 0.67 13.00 1.86
CA TYR A 51 -0.33 12.46 0.95
C TYR A 51 -0.11 10.98 0.68
N TYR A 52 1.13 10.60 0.36
CA TYR A 52 1.45 9.19 0.11
C TYR A 52 1.18 8.32 1.34
N MET A 53 1.56 8.77 2.54
CA MET A 53 1.25 8.07 3.79
C MET A 53 -0.25 7.92 4.07
N GLY A 54 -1.10 8.76 3.48
CA GLY A 54 -2.55 8.65 3.57
C GLY A 54 -3.17 7.62 2.63
N VAL A 55 -2.47 7.25 1.54
CA VAL A 55 -2.95 6.30 0.52
C VAL A 55 -2.26 4.94 0.53
N THR A 56 -1.14 4.78 1.27
CA THR A 56 -0.39 3.52 1.40
C THR A 56 -0.47 2.92 2.81
N PHE A 57 0.06 1.70 2.99
CA PHE A 57 -0.18 0.87 4.19
C PHE A 57 0.71 1.17 5.40
N GLU A 58 1.81 1.89 5.27
CA GLU A 58 2.83 2.01 6.32
C GLU A 58 2.34 2.70 7.60
N ALA A 59 1.48 3.71 7.48
CA ALA A 59 0.89 4.38 8.63
C ALA A 59 -0.13 3.48 9.32
N TRP A 60 -0.91 2.73 8.54
CA TRP A 60 -1.89 1.77 9.02
C TRP A 60 -1.24 0.60 9.76
N ILE A 61 -0.13 0.10 9.23
CA ILE A 61 0.72 -0.90 9.90
C ILE A 61 1.19 -0.35 11.26
N PHE A 62 1.70 0.89 11.28
CA PHE A 62 2.15 1.53 12.51
C PHE A 62 1.06 1.60 13.58
N PHE A 63 -0.13 2.05 13.19
CA PHE A 63 -1.27 2.15 14.10
C PHE A 63 -1.74 0.78 14.59
N ALA A 64 -1.81 -0.21 13.70
CA ALA A 64 -2.18 -1.58 14.05
C ALA A 64 -1.19 -2.19 15.06
N VAL A 65 0.13 -2.05 14.85
CA VAL A 65 1.15 -2.60 15.75
C VAL A 65 1.06 -1.99 17.15
N ILE A 66 0.76 -0.69 17.27
CA ILE A 66 0.50 -0.06 18.58
C ILE A 66 -0.69 -0.71 19.27
N ILE A 67 -1.82 -0.89 18.57
CA ILE A 67 -3.00 -1.53 19.17
C ILE A 67 -2.66 -2.95 19.63
N MET A 68 -2.09 -3.77 18.74
CA MET A 68 -1.75 -5.16 19.02
C MET A 68 -0.79 -5.30 20.21
N ALA A 69 0.22 -4.44 20.30
CA ALA A 69 1.21 -4.46 21.36
C ALA A 69 0.60 -4.22 22.76
N ASN A 70 -0.46 -3.41 22.84
CA ASN A 70 -1.08 -2.98 24.09
C ASN A 70 -2.33 -3.80 24.50
N CYS A 71 -2.78 -4.74 23.68
CA CYS A 71 -3.96 -5.57 23.99
C CYS A 71 -3.61 -6.75 24.92
N ARG A 72 -4.57 -7.19 25.76
CA ARG A 72 -4.29 -8.21 26.78
C ARG A 72 -4.31 -9.64 26.24
N THR A 73 -5.12 -9.91 25.23
CA THR A 73 -5.29 -11.24 24.63
C THR A 73 -5.26 -11.16 23.10
N PRO A 74 -4.99 -12.28 22.39
CA PRO A 74 -5.07 -12.32 20.93
C PRO A 74 -6.43 -11.89 20.37
N LEU A 75 -7.52 -12.33 21.02
CA LEU A 75 -8.87 -11.97 20.60
C LEU A 75 -9.15 -10.47 20.82
N ASP A 76 -8.70 -9.92 21.94
CA ASP A 76 -8.83 -8.49 22.23
C ASP A 76 -8.07 -7.63 21.20
N SER A 77 -6.87 -8.08 20.81
CA SER A 77 -6.06 -7.49 19.73
C SER A 77 -6.78 -7.51 18.39
N ALA A 78 -7.34 -8.67 18.02
CA ALA A 78 -8.09 -8.85 16.78
C ALA A 78 -9.30 -7.92 16.70
N LEU A 79 -10.15 -7.93 17.74
CA LEU A 79 -11.38 -7.13 17.76
C LEU A 79 -11.09 -5.62 17.76
N LYS A 80 -10.11 -5.17 18.53
CA LYS A 80 -9.77 -3.73 18.60
C LYS A 80 -9.11 -3.23 17.33
N THR A 81 -8.23 -4.02 16.72
CA THR A 81 -7.63 -3.66 15.42
C THR A 81 -8.70 -3.64 14.34
N PHE A 82 -9.59 -4.63 14.31
CA PHE A 82 -10.72 -4.65 13.38
C PHE A 82 -11.62 -3.42 13.53
N VAL A 83 -12.04 -3.09 14.76
CA VAL A 83 -12.89 -1.92 15.02
C VAL A 83 -12.16 -0.62 14.66
N PHE A 84 -10.85 -0.53 14.90
CA PHE A 84 -10.06 0.62 14.48
C PHE A 84 -10.14 0.85 12.96
N PHE A 85 -9.95 -0.20 12.15
CA PHE A 85 -10.08 -0.10 10.68
C PHE A 85 -11.53 0.13 10.24
N LEU A 86 -12.48 -0.57 10.86
CA LEU A 86 -13.92 -0.44 10.56
C LEU A 86 -14.43 0.99 10.76
N ILE A 87 -13.87 1.73 11.73
CA ILE A 87 -14.21 3.14 11.97
C ILE A 87 -13.38 4.05 11.08
N SER A 88 -12.05 3.90 11.07
CA SER A 88 -11.15 4.86 10.43
C SER A 88 -11.32 4.90 8.91
N GLN A 89 -11.41 3.75 8.26
CA GLN A 89 -11.44 3.66 6.80
C GLN A 89 -12.67 4.36 6.19
N PRO A 90 -13.93 4.05 6.56
CA PRO A 90 -15.08 4.74 5.98
C PRO A 90 -15.15 6.21 6.38
N LEU A 91 -14.66 6.60 7.57
CA LEU A 91 -14.63 8.01 7.98
C LEU A 91 -13.70 8.85 7.10
N ILE A 92 -12.55 8.32 6.68
CA ILE A 92 -11.65 9.01 5.75
C ILE A 92 -12.35 9.34 4.43
N TYR A 93 -13.12 8.40 3.90
CA TYR A 93 -13.91 8.63 2.69
C TYR A 93 -15.01 9.65 2.93
N LEU A 94 -15.73 9.54 4.05
CA LEU A 94 -16.80 10.47 4.42
C LEU A 94 -16.30 11.92 4.53
N PHE A 95 -15.12 12.13 5.13
CA PHE A 95 -14.51 13.47 5.22
C PHE A 95 -14.05 14.02 3.87
N GLN A 96 -13.68 13.15 2.92
CA GLN A 96 -13.25 13.57 1.58
C GLN A 96 -14.41 13.88 0.64
N VAL A 97 -15.58 13.25 0.79
CA VAL A 97 -16.76 13.45 -0.09
C VAL A 97 -17.05 14.93 -0.40
N PRO A 98 -17.16 15.85 0.58
CA PRO A 98 -17.50 17.24 0.28
C PRO A 98 -16.41 18.03 -0.45
N PHE A 99 -15.18 17.50 -0.54
CA PHE A 99 -14.04 18.15 -1.17
C PHE A 99 -13.52 17.41 -2.41
N SER A 100 -14.11 16.27 -2.75
CA SER A 100 -13.71 15.45 -3.90
C SER A 100 -14.61 15.73 -5.11
N SER A 101 -14.00 15.88 -6.29
CA SER A 101 -14.74 15.97 -7.56
C SER A 101 -15.57 14.72 -7.87
N MET A 102 -15.22 13.57 -7.26
CA MET A 102 -15.97 12.32 -7.40
C MET A 102 -17.20 12.25 -6.48
N GLY A 103 -17.31 13.13 -5.49
CA GLY A 103 -18.38 13.08 -4.48
C GLY A 103 -18.51 11.69 -3.83
N TRP A 104 -19.72 11.13 -3.81
CA TRP A 104 -20.00 9.81 -3.25
C TRP A 104 -19.38 8.63 -4.01
N ASN A 105 -19.01 8.80 -5.28
CA ASN A 105 -18.36 7.74 -6.07
C ASN A 105 -17.00 7.34 -5.49
N LEU A 106 -16.42 8.17 -4.62
CA LEU A 106 -15.19 7.86 -3.87
C LEU A 106 -15.32 6.58 -3.03
N PHE A 107 -16.52 6.23 -2.58
CA PHE A 107 -16.77 4.97 -1.86
C PHE A 107 -16.57 3.72 -2.72
N GLY A 108 -16.46 3.83 -4.05
CA GLY A 108 -16.05 2.72 -4.92
C GLY A 108 -14.69 2.13 -4.50
N TYR A 109 -13.75 2.97 -4.06
CA TYR A 109 -12.43 2.54 -3.57
C TYR A 109 -12.50 1.84 -2.21
N TYR A 110 -13.54 2.10 -1.41
CA TYR A 110 -13.70 1.49 -0.09
C TYR A 110 -13.92 -0.03 -0.16
N ARG A 111 -14.42 -0.56 -1.30
CA ARG A 111 -14.63 -2.01 -1.48
C ARG A 111 -13.37 -2.83 -1.19
N PHE A 112 -12.20 -2.37 -1.65
CA PHE A 112 -10.93 -3.03 -1.36
C PHE A 112 -10.52 -2.91 0.12
N TRP A 113 -10.78 -1.75 0.73
CA TRP A 113 -10.48 -1.52 2.15
C TRP A 113 -11.35 -2.35 3.09
N VAL A 114 -12.58 -2.70 2.72
CA VAL A 114 -13.41 -3.62 3.50
C VAL A 114 -12.76 -5.00 3.60
N LEU A 115 -12.19 -5.51 2.51
CA LEU A 115 -11.48 -6.80 2.51
C LEU A 115 -10.28 -6.76 3.44
N TRP A 116 -9.47 -5.70 3.38
CA TRP A 116 -8.35 -5.50 4.30
C TRP A 116 -8.79 -5.35 5.76
N THR A 117 -9.89 -4.62 5.99
CA THR A 117 -10.49 -4.46 7.31
C THR A 117 -10.88 -5.82 7.89
N ILE A 118 -11.56 -6.67 7.13
CA ILE A 118 -11.91 -8.03 7.58
C ILE A 118 -10.65 -8.86 7.83
N ALA A 119 -9.66 -8.79 6.93
CA ALA A 119 -8.40 -9.51 7.08
C ALA A 119 -7.60 -9.10 8.33
N THR A 120 -7.86 -7.91 8.91
CA THR A 120 -7.20 -7.51 10.16
C THR A 120 -7.56 -8.41 11.34
N LEU A 121 -8.70 -9.11 11.34
CA LEU A 121 -9.07 -10.05 12.41
C LEU A 121 -8.03 -11.18 12.56
N PRO A 122 -7.79 -12.05 11.56
CA PRO A 122 -6.77 -13.09 11.68
C PRO A 122 -5.36 -12.49 11.79
N MET A 123 -5.06 -11.41 11.06
CA MET A 123 -3.73 -10.80 11.09
C MET A 123 -3.39 -10.26 12.49
N ALA A 124 -4.31 -9.57 13.17
CA ALA A 124 -4.05 -9.00 14.48
C ALA A 124 -4.16 -10.02 15.63
N TYR A 125 -4.90 -11.11 15.41
CA TYR A 125 -4.87 -12.26 16.31
C TYR A 125 -3.47 -12.88 16.35
N VAL A 126 -2.90 -13.17 15.17
CA VAL A 126 -1.53 -13.71 15.04
C VAL A 126 -0.50 -12.67 15.46
N GLY A 127 -0.67 -11.42 15.01
CA GLY A 127 0.21 -10.29 15.30
C GLY A 127 0.39 -10.00 16.78
N TRP A 128 -0.57 -10.34 17.63
CA TRP A 128 -0.42 -10.23 19.09
C TRP A 128 0.78 -11.02 19.65
N TYR A 129 1.20 -12.11 18.99
CA TYR A 129 2.33 -12.94 19.43
C TYR A 129 3.71 -12.32 19.18
N ILE A 130 3.81 -11.16 18.52
CA ILE A 130 5.09 -10.43 18.38
C ILE A 130 5.68 -9.99 19.73
N ARG A 131 4.84 -9.94 20.77
CA ARG A 131 5.24 -9.56 22.13
C ARG A 131 6.02 -10.66 22.87
N LYS A 132 6.09 -11.88 22.32
CA LYS A 132 6.89 -12.97 22.86
C LYS A 132 8.40 -12.70 22.78
N LYS A 133 8.83 -11.75 21.94
CA LYS A 133 10.22 -11.32 21.77
C LYS A 133 11.19 -12.46 21.48
N ASN A 134 10.75 -13.44 20.68
CA ASN A 134 11.53 -14.60 20.27
C ASN A 134 11.49 -14.79 18.74
N TRP A 135 12.02 -15.90 18.23
CA TRP A 135 12.02 -16.20 16.79
C TRP A 135 10.63 -16.24 16.15
N LEU A 136 9.57 -16.59 16.90
CA LEU A 136 8.21 -16.51 16.40
C LEU A 136 7.80 -15.06 16.14
N SER A 137 8.24 -14.12 17.00
CA SER A 137 8.01 -12.70 16.80
C SER A 137 8.68 -12.18 15.52
N VAL A 138 9.92 -12.63 15.25
CA VAL A 138 10.62 -12.33 13.99
C VAL A 138 9.85 -12.86 12.79
N LEU A 139 9.41 -14.12 12.83
CA LEU A 139 8.68 -14.75 11.73
C LEU A 139 7.35 -14.03 11.44
N ILE A 140 6.60 -13.65 12.47
CA ILE A 140 5.33 -12.93 12.32
C ILE A 140 5.55 -11.51 11.79
N LEU A 141 6.62 -10.83 12.20
CA LEU A 141 6.93 -9.47 11.74
C LEU A 141 7.54 -9.44 10.33
N LEU A 142 8.11 -10.55 9.85
CA LEU A 142 8.86 -10.56 8.60
C LEU A 142 8.05 -10.06 7.39
N PRO A 143 6.80 -10.50 7.15
CA PRO A 143 5.99 -9.99 6.04
C PRO A 143 5.75 -8.48 6.14
N VAL A 144 5.48 -7.99 7.36
CA VAL A 144 5.26 -6.56 7.62
C VAL A 144 6.52 -5.75 7.37
N MET A 145 7.67 -6.22 7.90
CA MET A 145 8.95 -5.55 7.69
C MET A 145 9.39 -5.59 6.22
N PHE A 146 9.04 -6.64 5.49
CA PHE A 146 9.28 -6.74 4.05
C PHE A 146 8.48 -5.70 3.27
N VAL A 147 7.17 -5.58 3.51
CA VAL A 147 6.33 -4.53 2.90
C VAL A 147 6.87 -3.13 3.22
N LEU A 148 7.20 -2.86 4.48
CA LEU A 148 7.80 -1.57 4.88
C LEU A 148 9.15 -1.32 4.19
N THR A 149 9.94 -2.37 3.96
CA THR A 149 11.23 -2.23 3.25
C THR A 149 11.01 -1.88 1.78
N LEU A 150 10.06 -2.54 1.10
CA LEU A 150 9.68 -2.22 -0.27
C LEU A 150 9.24 -0.75 -0.39
N ASP A 151 8.30 -0.34 0.46
CA ASP A 151 7.79 1.03 0.47
C ASP A 151 8.87 2.04 0.84
N GLY A 152 9.71 1.72 1.82
CA GLY A 152 10.78 2.58 2.30
C GLY A 152 11.85 2.81 1.24
N VAL A 153 12.42 1.74 0.68
CA VAL A 153 13.46 1.84 -0.35
C VAL A 153 12.91 2.50 -1.61
N GLY A 154 11.72 2.11 -2.07
CA GLY A 154 11.07 2.76 -3.22
C GLY A 154 10.87 4.26 -3.02
N SER A 155 10.42 4.66 -1.82
CA SER A 155 10.22 6.08 -1.48
C SER A 155 11.54 6.85 -1.36
N LEU A 156 12.61 6.23 -0.85
CA LEU A 156 13.93 6.85 -0.76
C LEU A 156 14.58 7.01 -2.13
N MET A 157 14.53 5.97 -2.99
CA MET A 157 15.03 6.06 -4.37
C MET A 157 14.33 7.17 -5.15
N PHE A 158 13.01 7.27 -5.00
CA PHE A 158 12.24 8.38 -5.56
C PHE A 158 12.73 9.73 -5.03
N ALA A 159 12.91 9.85 -3.71
CA ALA A 159 13.35 11.08 -3.07
C ALA A 159 14.74 11.53 -3.51
N PHE A 160 15.64 10.60 -3.87
CA PHE A 160 16.94 10.93 -4.44
C PHE A 160 16.83 11.63 -5.80
N ARG A 161 15.83 11.28 -6.61
CA ARG A 161 15.58 11.91 -7.92
C ARG A 161 14.74 13.18 -7.81
N HIS A 162 13.78 13.21 -6.89
CA HIS A 162 12.77 14.27 -6.76
C HIS A 162 12.74 14.88 -5.36
N PHE A 163 13.91 15.26 -4.83
CA PHE A 163 14.03 15.80 -3.48
C PHE A 163 13.16 17.06 -3.28
N PRO A 164 12.43 17.22 -2.14
CA PRO A 164 12.35 16.35 -0.96
C PRO A 164 11.13 15.40 -0.96
N ARG A 165 10.47 15.20 -2.11
CA ARG A 165 9.23 14.42 -2.19
C ARG A 165 9.47 12.98 -1.74
N ARG A 166 8.52 12.42 -0.97
CA ARG A 166 8.57 11.06 -0.40
C ARG A 166 9.72 10.75 0.57
N LEU A 167 10.62 11.69 0.84
CA LEU A 167 11.74 11.47 1.76
C LEU A 167 11.25 11.07 3.16
N LEU A 168 10.29 11.80 3.73
CA LEU A 168 9.77 11.51 5.07
C LEU A 168 9.07 10.16 5.13
N LYS A 169 8.34 9.78 4.08
CA LYS A 169 7.74 8.43 3.95
C LYS A 169 8.83 7.35 3.96
N GLY A 170 9.87 7.53 3.16
CA GLY A 170 11.01 6.62 3.10
C GLY A 170 11.69 6.43 4.45
N ILE A 171 12.03 7.52 5.12
CA ILE A 171 12.62 7.52 6.47
C ILE A 171 11.68 6.89 7.48
N PHE A 172 10.37 7.18 7.40
CA PHE A 172 9.36 6.64 8.30
C PHE A 172 9.27 5.10 8.19
N CYS A 173 9.22 4.57 6.97
CA CYS A 173 9.22 3.12 6.73
C CYS A 173 10.50 2.44 7.23
N THR A 174 11.67 2.97 6.88
CA THR A 174 12.96 2.41 7.36
C THR A 174 13.06 2.50 8.88
N GLY A 175 12.62 3.61 9.46
CA GLY A 175 12.53 3.81 10.91
C GLY A 175 11.64 2.77 11.58
N GLN A 176 10.48 2.45 11.01
CA GLN A 176 9.60 1.39 11.51
C GLN A 176 10.27 0.01 11.50
N VAL A 177 10.98 -0.36 10.43
CA VAL A 177 11.71 -1.65 10.37
C VAL A 177 12.71 -1.77 11.52
N LEU A 178 13.54 -0.74 11.71
CA LEU A 178 14.52 -0.70 12.79
C LEU A 178 13.87 -0.69 14.18
N LEU A 179 12.77 0.06 14.32
CA LEU A 179 12.01 0.15 15.56
C LEU A 179 11.40 -1.20 15.93
N TYR A 180 10.76 -1.90 14.99
CA TYR A 180 10.15 -3.20 15.25
C TYR A 180 11.19 -4.28 15.55
N ALA A 181 12.31 -4.28 14.83
CA ALA A 181 13.44 -5.13 15.15
C ALA A 181 13.93 -4.87 16.58
N TYR A 182 14.05 -3.60 17.00
CA TYR A 182 14.49 -3.25 18.36
C TYR A 182 13.48 -3.64 19.46
N VAL A 183 12.20 -3.33 19.28
CA VAL A 183 11.16 -3.48 20.31
C VAL A 183 10.75 -4.94 20.53
N PHE A 184 10.58 -5.69 19.43
CA PHE A 184 9.95 -7.00 19.45
C PHE A 184 10.94 -8.16 19.35
N THR A 185 12.21 -7.92 19.62
CA THR A 185 13.22 -9.00 19.71
C THR A 185 14.13 -8.83 20.93
N SER A 186 14.50 -9.95 21.54
CA SER A 186 15.27 -9.98 22.79
C SER A 186 16.77 -9.78 22.58
N ASP A 187 17.34 -10.52 21.61
CA ASP A 187 18.79 -10.68 21.46
C ASP A 187 19.31 -10.01 20.19
N LEU A 188 20.60 -9.64 20.20
CA LEU A 188 21.25 -8.99 19.06
C LEU A 188 21.13 -9.80 17.77
N LYS A 189 21.23 -11.14 17.82
CA LYS A 189 21.08 -12.01 16.66
C LYS A 189 19.69 -11.89 16.03
N GLN A 190 18.64 -11.87 16.85
CA GLN A 190 17.26 -11.70 16.38
C GLN A 190 17.04 -10.30 15.82
N ARG A 191 17.59 -9.26 16.48
CA ARG A 191 17.54 -7.85 16.00
C ARG A 191 18.14 -7.71 14.62
N LEU A 192 19.36 -8.23 14.45
CA LEU A 192 20.07 -8.17 13.18
C LEU A 192 19.33 -8.97 12.10
N ALA A 193 18.84 -10.16 12.41
CA ALA A 193 18.05 -10.95 11.47
C ALA A 193 16.77 -10.21 11.04
N ALA A 194 16.00 -9.67 12.00
CA ALA A 194 14.78 -8.94 11.73
C ALA A 194 15.02 -7.67 10.89
N ALA A 195 16.12 -6.95 11.16
CA ALA A 195 16.44 -5.72 10.45
C ALA A 195 17.04 -5.97 9.05
N ILE A 196 17.88 -6.99 8.87
CA ILE A 196 18.65 -7.22 7.63
C ILE A 196 17.89 -8.07 6.62
N LEU A 197 17.17 -9.10 7.08
CA LEU A 197 16.53 -10.08 6.19
C LEU A 197 15.57 -9.44 5.18
N PRO A 198 14.71 -8.45 5.54
CA PRO A 198 13.87 -7.75 4.58
C PRO A 198 14.65 -7.10 3.43
N PHE A 199 15.81 -6.48 3.72
CA PHE A 199 16.64 -5.82 2.71
C PHE A 199 17.38 -6.83 1.83
N VAL A 200 17.81 -7.96 2.39
CA VAL A 200 18.44 -9.03 1.60
C VAL A 200 17.42 -9.63 0.62
N VAL A 201 16.21 -9.92 1.09
CA VAL A 201 15.13 -10.43 0.22
C VAL A 201 14.79 -9.41 -0.86
N TYR A 202 14.68 -8.13 -0.50
CA TYR A 202 14.51 -7.06 -1.48
C TYR A 202 15.63 -7.04 -2.52
N GLY A 203 16.89 -7.04 -2.08
CA GLY A 203 18.05 -7.01 -2.98
C GLY A 203 18.09 -8.19 -3.95
N ILE A 204 17.76 -9.40 -3.48
CA ILE A 204 17.64 -10.59 -4.34
C ILE A 204 16.54 -10.36 -5.40
N LEU A 205 15.35 -9.92 -4.98
CA LEU A 205 14.25 -9.68 -5.90
C LEU A 205 14.57 -8.59 -6.92
N SER A 206 15.25 -7.52 -6.51
CA SER A 206 15.68 -6.44 -7.39
C SER A 206 16.70 -6.88 -8.44
N ILE A 207 17.49 -7.91 -8.16
CA ILE A 207 18.42 -8.49 -9.15
C ILE A 207 17.68 -9.43 -10.10
N THR A 208 16.66 -10.16 -9.62
CA THR A 208 15.95 -11.16 -10.43
C THR A 208 14.78 -10.59 -11.24
N ARG A 209 14.23 -9.44 -10.86
CA ARG A 209 13.09 -8.84 -11.57
C ARG A 209 13.56 -8.00 -12.75
N PRO A 210 12.86 -8.05 -13.89
CA PRO A 210 13.10 -7.11 -14.97
C PRO A 210 12.89 -5.66 -14.47
N PRO A 211 13.62 -4.68 -15.04
CA PRO A 211 13.65 -3.30 -14.56
C PRO A 211 12.28 -2.60 -14.58
N MET A 212 11.30 -3.17 -15.27
CA MET A 212 9.91 -2.76 -15.29
C MET A 212 9.04 -4.02 -15.36
N GLU A 213 7.98 -4.09 -14.57
CA GLU A 213 6.90 -5.08 -14.71
C GLU A 213 5.61 -4.41 -14.22
N LEU A 214 4.69 -4.16 -15.13
CA LEU A 214 3.46 -3.42 -14.89
C LEU A 214 2.28 -4.26 -15.37
N THR A 215 1.39 -4.62 -14.44
CA THR A 215 0.09 -5.23 -14.76
C THR A 215 -1.01 -4.28 -14.28
N VAL A 216 -1.76 -3.71 -15.22
CA VAL A 216 -2.87 -2.80 -14.91
C VAL A 216 -4.13 -3.22 -15.63
N ASN A 217 -5.26 -2.99 -14.98
CA ASN A 217 -6.57 -3.05 -15.63
C ASN A 217 -6.96 -1.62 -16.00
N TYR A 218 -7.31 -1.39 -17.26
CA TYR A 218 -7.51 -0.06 -17.80
C TYR A 218 -8.82 0.01 -18.60
N PHE A 219 -9.56 1.12 -18.45
CA PHE A 219 -10.73 1.41 -19.27
C PHE A 219 -10.29 2.00 -20.61
N LEU A 220 -10.87 1.52 -21.70
CA LEU A 220 -10.63 2.11 -23.02
C LEU A 220 -11.24 3.53 -23.06
N PRO A 221 -10.55 4.50 -23.71
CA PRO A 221 -10.89 5.92 -23.62
C PRO A 221 -12.28 6.28 -24.17
N ASP A 222 -12.81 5.47 -25.07
CA ASP A 222 -14.09 5.62 -25.75
C ASP A 222 -15.20 4.71 -25.18
N HIS A 223 -14.90 3.95 -24.11
CA HIS A 223 -15.85 3.06 -23.44
C HIS A 223 -16.63 2.10 -24.38
N PRO A 224 -15.95 1.32 -25.24
CA PRO A 224 -16.62 0.37 -26.11
C PRO A 224 -17.19 -0.78 -25.28
N VAL A 225 -18.41 -1.20 -25.62
CA VAL A 225 -19.04 -2.39 -25.00
C VAL A 225 -18.50 -3.63 -25.71
N LEU A 226 -17.55 -4.32 -25.08
CA LEU A 226 -16.94 -5.53 -25.64
C LEU A 226 -17.73 -6.78 -25.22
N THR A 227 -17.84 -7.74 -26.13
CA THR A 227 -18.40 -9.07 -25.89
C THR A 227 -17.33 -10.09 -25.53
N GLU A 228 -17.74 -11.27 -25.09
CA GLU A 228 -16.83 -12.40 -24.82
C GLU A 228 -16.06 -12.88 -26.05
N ASN A 229 -16.48 -12.46 -27.26
CA ASN A 229 -15.82 -12.81 -28.52
C ASN A 229 -14.75 -11.80 -28.96
N ALA A 230 -14.51 -10.73 -28.18
CA ALA A 230 -13.52 -9.72 -28.53
C ALA A 230 -12.10 -10.32 -28.57
N VAL A 231 -11.42 -10.14 -29.70
CA VAL A 231 -10.05 -10.58 -29.93
C VAL A 231 -9.13 -9.36 -29.97
N ILE A 232 -8.01 -9.44 -29.24
CA ILE A 232 -6.99 -8.38 -29.22
C ILE A 232 -5.75 -8.85 -29.98
N GLU A 233 -5.31 -8.06 -30.93
CA GLU A 233 -4.07 -8.27 -31.68
C GLU A 233 -3.09 -7.13 -31.38
N VAL A 234 -1.92 -7.46 -30.84
CA VAL A 234 -0.88 -6.49 -30.50
C VAL A 234 0.22 -6.52 -31.56
N ALA A 235 0.59 -5.34 -32.08
CA ALA A 235 1.58 -5.21 -33.15
C ALA A 235 2.98 -5.68 -32.72
N ASP A 236 3.38 -5.37 -31.48
CA ASP A 236 4.58 -5.92 -30.85
C ASP A 236 4.25 -6.65 -29.54
N PRO A 237 4.05 -7.98 -29.57
CA PRO A 237 3.78 -8.78 -28.38
C PRO A 237 4.92 -8.78 -27.35
N LYS A 238 6.14 -8.32 -27.71
CA LYS A 238 7.25 -8.17 -26.76
C LYS A 238 7.17 -6.86 -25.98
N ALA A 239 6.44 -5.86 -26.50
CA ALA A 239 6.24 -4.58 -25.83
C ALA A 239 5.16 -4.68 -24.75
N ALA A 240 4.04 -5.36 -25.04
CA ALA A 240 2.97 -5.60 -24.08
C ALA A 240 2.12 -6.82 -24.45
N GLU A 241 1.65 -7.54 -23.45
CA GLU A 241 0.59 -8.52 -23.55
C GLU A 241 -0.73 -7.85 -23.12
N ILE A 242 -1.74 -7.88 -23.98
CA ILE A 242 -3.03 -7.23 -23.75
C ILE A 242 -4.14 -8.28 -23.86
N SER A 243 -4.99 -8.36 -22.84
CA SER A 243 -6.12 -9.29 -22.81
C SER A 243 -7.40 -8.61 -22.33
N VAL A 244 -8.56 -9.17 -22.69
CA VAL A 244 -9.85 -8.69 -22.19
C VAL A 244 -10.00 -9.15 -20.73
N TYR A 245 -10.14 -8.20 -19.81
CA TYR A 245 -10.32 -8.47 -18.38
C TYR A 245 -11.80 -8.57 -17.98
N GLN A 246 -12.62 -7.66 -18.52
CA GLN A 246 -14.05 -7.59 -18.26
C GLN A 246 -14.81 -7.14 -19.51
N THR A 247 -15.96 -7.73 -19.75
CA THR A 247 -16.89 -7.43 -20.86
C THR A 247 -18.17 -6.76 -20.34
N GLY A 248 -18.92 -6.08 -21.21
CA GLY A 248 -20.15 -5.35 -20.86
C GLY A 248 -19.99 -3.83 -20.85
N GLU A 249 -20.86 -3.11 -20.14
CA GLU A 249 -20.86 -1.63 -20.11
C GLU A 249 -19.56 -1.03 -19.53
N ASP A 250 -18.90 -1.78 -18.65
CA ASP A 250 -17.63 -1.42 -18.01
C ASP A 250 -16.47 -2.29 -18.55
N SER A 251 -16.36 -2.39 -19.87
CA SER A 251 -15.29 -3.18 -20.49
C SER A 251 -13.90 -2.68 -20.11
N MET A 252 -13.06 -3.59 -19.64
CA MET A 252 -11.68 -3.31 -19.25
C MET A 252 -10.75 -4.29 -19.94
N ILE A 253 -9.58 -3.79 -20.31
CA ILE A 253 -8.45 -4.61 -20.76
C ILE A 253 -7.43 -4.71 -19.63
N GLN A 254 -6.75 -5.85 -19.58
CA GLN A 254 -5.56 -6.04 -18.76
C GLN A 254 -4.34 -5.89 -19.65
N ILE A 255 -3.41 -5.06 -19.22
CA ILE A 255 -2.14 -4.82 -19.90
C ILE A 255 -1.04 -5.32 -18.98
N HIS A 256 -0.23 -6.25 -19.47
CA HIS A 256 0.99 -6.71 -18.84
C HIS A 256 2.19 -6.29 -19.71
N THR A 257 3.14 -5.57 -19.12
CA THR A 257 4.34 -5.13 -19.84
C THR A 257 5.57 -5.15 -18.94
N ALA A 258 6.72 -5.43 -19.54
CA ALA A 258 8.02 -5.41 -18.87
C ALA A 258 8.99 -4.36 -19.44
N ASN A 259 8.54 -3.51 -20.39
CA ASN A 259 9.39 -2.54 -21.07
C ASN A 259 8.66 -1.22 -21.32
N TYR A 260 9.37 -0.09 -21.18
CA TYR A 260 8.90 1.19 -21.70
C TYR A 260 8.91 1.17 -23.23
N GLY A 261 7.95 1.84 -23.85
CA GLY A 261 7.83 1.89 -25.30
C GLY A 261 6.41 2.12 -25.76
N ASN A 262 6.24 2.12 -27.08
CA ASN A 262 4.97 2.34 -27.74
C ASN A 262 4.63 1.12 -28.59
N THR A 263 3.40 0.63 -28.50
CA THR A 263 2.88 -0.41 -29.39
C THR A 263 1.45 -0.09 -29.78
N ASP A 264 1.08 -0.45 -31.00
CA ASP A 264 -0.31 -0.40 -31.44
C ASP A 264 -1.00 -1.73 -31.11
N PHE A 265 -2.29 -1.68 -30.87
CA PHE A 265 -3.13 -2.87 -30.74
C PHE A 265 -4.51 -2.63 -31.34
N THR A 266 -5.10 -3.70 -31.86
CA THR A 266 -6.43 -3.69 -32.47
C THR A 266 -7.34 -4.61 -31.69
N ILE A 267 -8.56 -4.15 -31.42
CA ILE A 267 -9.62 -4.98 -30.84
C ILE A 267 -10.65 -5.23 -31.94
N THR A 268 -10.91 -6.51 -32.23
CA THR A 268 -11.96 -6.94 -33.15
C THR A 268 -13.07 -7.63 -32.36
N ASP A 269 -14.28 -7.10 -32.43
CA ASP A 269 -15.46 -7.67 -31.77
C ASP A 269 -16.64 -7.72 -32.77
N GLY A 270 -16.83 -8.90 -33.35
CA GLY A 270 -17.80 -9.10 -34.45
C GLY A 270 -17.42 -8.29 -35.69
N SER A 271 -18.25 -7.31 -36.06
CA SER A 271 -17.99 -6.40 -37.19
C SER A 271 -17.33 -5.08 -36.79
N GLN A 272 -17.15 -4.84 -35.49
CA GLN A 272 -16.52 -3.63 -34.98
C GLN A 272 -15.01 -3.85 -34.84
N VAL A 273 -14.24 -2.88 -35.30
CA VAL A 273 -12.78 -2.87 -35.22
C VAL A 273 -12.36 -1.56 -34.59
N TYR A 274 -11.55 -1.63 -33.54
CA TYR A 274 -11.06 -0.48 -32.79
C TYR A 274 -9.54 -0.47 -32.81
N HIS A 275 -8.93 0.69 -33.10
CA HIS A 275 -7.48 0.83 -33.21
C HIS A 275 -6.93 1.75 -32.12
N TYR A 276 -5.96 1.25 -31.37
CA TYR A 276 -5.39 2.00 -30.25
C TYR A 276 -3.86 2.00 -30.29
N ASN A 277 -3.29 3.09 -29.79
CA ASN A 277 -1.87 3.20 -29.45
C ASN A 277 -1.74 3.10 -27.93
N LEU A 278 -0.84 2.23 -27.49
CA LEU A 278 -0.42 2.08 -26.10
C LEU A 278 0.97 2.69 -25.94
N GLU A 279 1.05 3.77 -25.15
CA GLU A 279 2.30 4.41 -24.73
C GLU A 279 2.59 4.05 -23.27
N ILE A 280 3.75 3.44 -23.02
CA ILE A 280 4.24 3.01 -21.72
C ILE A 280 5.48 3.84 -21.41
N TYR A 281 5.38 4.73 -20.42
CA TYR A 281 6.40 5.74 -20.14
C TYR A 281 6.60 5.97 -18.65
N GLU A 282 7.73 6.54 -18.27
CA GLU A 282 7.98 7.05 -16.92
C GLU A 282 7.56 8.53 -16.89
N ASP A 283 6.62 8.90 -16.01
CA ASP A 283 6.22 10.30 -15.85
C ASP A 283 7.29 11.13 -15.10
N ASP A 284 7.10 12.45 -15.02
CA ASP A 284 7.99 13.36 -14.29
C ASP A 284 8.08 13.04 -12.78
N GLY A 285 7.18 12.19 -12.29
CA GLY A 285 7.19 11.61 -10.96
C GLY A 285 7.82 10.23 -10.91
N GLY A 286 8.53 9.75 -11.92
CA GLY A 286 9.17 8.43 -11.85
C GLY A 286 8.19 7.26 -11.74
N HIS A 287 6.91 7.45 -12.08
CA HIS A 287 5.93 6.38 -12.16
C HIS A 287 5.85 5.84 -13.57
N SER A 288 5.85 4.51 -13.69
CA SER A 288 5.42 3.87 -14.93
C SER A 288 3.92 4.16 -15.13
N GLN A 289 3.63 4.92 -16.18
CA GLN A 289 2.29 5.27 -16.63
C GLN A 289 1.97 4.55 -17.92
N ILE A 290 0.68 4.33 -18.14
CA ILE A 290 0.13 3.88 -19.41
C ILE A 290 -0.80 4.97 -19.93
N ARG A 291 -0.65 5.29 -21.22
CA ARG A 291 -1.59 6.11 -21.96
C ARG A 291 -2.10 5.30 -23.14
N ILE A 292 -3.42 5.23 -23.25
CA ILE A 292 -4.09 4.62 -24.39
C ILE A 292 -4.76 5.72 -25.19
N THR A 293 -4.48 5.79 -26.48
CA THR A 293 -5.10 6.74 -27.40
C THR A 293 -5.76 6.00 -28.54
N ARG A 294 -6.96 6.44 -28.93
CA ARG A 294 -7.65 5.93 -30.12
C ARG A 294 -7.00 6.54 -31.36
N ILE A 295 -6.71 5.71 -32.37
CA ILE A 295 -6.02 6.11 -33.60
C ILE A 295 -7.03 6.46 -34.72
N ASP A 296 -8.26 5.97 -34.62
CA ASP A 296 -9.35 6.16 -35.58
C ASP A 296 -10.33 7.30 -35.21
#